data_AF-A0A4S4C8H4-F1
#
_entry.id   AF-A0A4S4C8H4-F1
#
_cell.length_a   1.000
_cell.length_b   1.000
_cell.length_c   1.000
_cell.angle_alpha   90.00
_cell.angle_beta   90.00
_cell.angle_gamma   90.00
#
_symmetry.space_group_name_H-M   'P 1'
#
loop_
_entity.id
_entity.type
_entity.pdbx_description
1 polymer ?
#
loop_
_entity_poly.entity_id
_entity_poly.type
_entity_poly.pdbx_seq_one_letter_code
_entity_poly.pdbx_strand_id
1 'polypeptide(L)'
;MGWGSEGYRRGMRALFANRTVARRLAQHGARLAERFVAGRDRTAALLVVQRLNRLGIAATLDHLGESVRSLDEATACREEYMRLLEGVRLQRADSTVSVKPTQMGLALDAEACCRNVRLIAERARKAGTSVCLDMEDARYTDATLELVRRLRAEGYANVTTVLQAYLRRSEADAARLLEEGVPLRLVKGAYQEKKEIAFPNSGDVLHQLNKLIRLHLDAGAFVAIGSHDERVLRAVRSHAQQAGIDKSRFEFQMLYGLRMEEQAKLAAQGYRVRCYVPYGQDWYPYFTRRLAEKPANLWLVLRNLFR
;
A
#
# COMPACT_ATOMS: atom_id res chain seq x y z
N MET A 1 -3.20 -18.66 11.03
CA MET A 1 -3.04 -18.11 12.39
C MET A 1 -3.54 -16.67 12.42
N GLY A 2 -4.44 -16.38 13.37
CA GLY A 2 -5.51 -15.39 13.29
C GLY A 2 -5.09 -13.92 13.22
N TRP A 3 -5.87 -13.16 12.47
CA TRP A 3 -5.89 -11.69 12.53
C TRP A 3 -6.35 -11.27 13.93
N GLY A 4 -5.81 -10.19 14.48
CA GLY A 4 -6.30 -9.68 15.76
C GLY A 4 -7.80 -9.37 15.67
N SER A 5 -8.57 -9.82 16.67
CA SER A 5 -10.02 -9.58 16.75
C SER A 5 -10.30 -8.07 16.74
N GLU A 6 -11.52 -7.68 16.38
CA GLU A 6 -11.91 -6.28 16.38
C GLU A 6 -11.76 -5.63 17.77
N GLY A 7 -12.02 -6.42 18.83
CA GLY A 7 -11.74 -6.04 20.23
C GLY A 7 -10.25 -5.80 20.50
N TYR A 8 -9.35 -6.64 19.97
CA TYR A 8 -7.90 -6.43 20.08
C TYR A 8 -7.48 -5.12 19.41
N ARG A 9 -7.92 -4.86 18.17
CA ARG A 9 -7.57 -3.61 17.46
C ARG A 9 -8.09 -2.35 18.17
N ARG A 10 -9.25 -2.43 18.82
CA ARG A 10 -9.83 -1.34 19.60
C ARG A 10 -9.03 -1.08 20.88
N GLY A 11 -8.70 -2.14 21.63
CA GLY A 11 -7.86 -2.04 22.82
C GLY A 11 -6.45 -1.49 22.52
N MET A 12 -5.84 -1.94 21.43
CA MET A 12 -4.51 -1.46 21.01
C MET A 12 -4.52 0.03 20.62
N ARG A 13 -5.58 0.51 19.96
CA ARG A 13 -5.71 1.94 19.65
C ARG A 13 -5.81 2.80 20.90
N ALA A 14 -6.60 2.38 21.89
CA ALA A 14 -6.68 3.07 23.17
C ALA A 14 -5.33 3.08 23.91
N LEU A 15 -4.59 1.96 23.88
CA LEU A 15 -3.25 1.85 24.46
C LEU A 15 -2.25 2.80 23.79
N PHE A 16 -2.20 2.84 22.46
CA PHE A 16 -1.26 3.69 21.72
C PHE A 16 -1.65 5.18 21.70
N ALA A 17 -2.92 5.50 21.96
CA ALA A 17 -3.38 6.88 22.17
C ALA A 17 -3.00 7.43 23.56
N ASN A 18 -2.60 6.58 24.51
CA ASN A 18 -2.12 7.02 25.81
C ASN A 18 -0.78 7.77 25.68
N ARG A 19 -0.75 9.03 26.15
CA ARG A 19 0.42 9.92 26.02
C ARG A 19 1.72 9.35 26.59
N THR A 20 1.65 8.62 27.70
CA THR A 20 2.84 8.04 28.35
C THR A 20 3.39 6.87 27.55
N VAL A 21 2.51 6.01 27.05
CA VAL A 21 2.86 4.89 26.17
C VAL A 21 3.43 5.41 24.85
N ALA A 22 2.78 6.42 24.26
CA ALA A 22 3.23 7.02 23.02
C ALA A 22 4.61 7.66 23.14
N ARG A 23 4.87 8.40 24.22
CA ARG A 23 6.18 9.00 24.49
C ARG A 23 7.27 7.94 24.65
N ARG A 24 7.02 6.87 25.42
CA ARG A 24 8.00 5.78 25.62
C ARG A 24 8.29 5.02 24.32
N LEU A 25 7.27 4.72 23.51
CA LEU A 25 7.44 4.05 22.23
C LEU A 25 8.07 4.97 21.17
N ALA A 26 7.83 6.27 21.19
CA ALA A 26 8.55 7.21 20.33
C ALA A 26 10.05 7.27 20.68
N GLN A 27 10.39 7.21 21.97
CA GLN A 27 11.77 7.24 22.47
C GLN A 27 12.53 5.93 22.22
N HIS A 28 11.90 4.76 22.42
CA HIS A 28 12.58 3.46 22.40
C HIS A 28 12.15 2.56 21.23
N GLY A 29 11.07 2.89 20.55
CA GLY A 29 10.50 2.09 19.47
C GLY A 29 11.11 2.34 18.09
N ALA A 30 11.98 3.34 17.93
CA ALA A 30 12.61 3.65 16.64
C ALA A 30 13.36 2.44 16.06
N ARG A 31 14.14 1.73 16.88
CA ARG A 31 14.86 0.50 16.48
C ARG A 31 13.93 -0.67 16.13
N LEU A 32 12.72 -0.69 16.71
CA LEU A 32 11.69 -1.69 16.37
C LEU A 32 10.94 -1.30 15.09
N ALA A 33 10.75 0.00 14.87
CA ALA A 33 10.15 0.55 13.66
C ALA A 33 11.02 0.34 12.43
N GLU A 34 12.35 0.31 12.56
CA GLU A 34 13.30 -0.05 11.48
C GLU A 34 13.02 -1.42 10.84
N ARG A 35 12.32 -2.31 11.56
CA ARG A 35 11.89 -3.60 10.98
C ARG A 35 10.78 -3.42 9.94
N PHE A 36 9.97 -2.36 10.04
CA PHE A 36 8.80 -2.12 9.20
C PHE A 36 8.89 -0.84 8.37
N VAL A 37 9.90 -0.01 8.61
CA VAL A 37 10.16 1.27 7.94
C VAL A 37 11.62 1.27 7.49
N ALA A 38 11.84 1.60 6.22
CA ALA A 38 13.14 1.48 5.56
C ALA A 38 14.18 2.51 6.01
N GLY A 39 13.73 3.55 6.73
CA GLY A 39 14.56 4.60 7.27
C GLY A 39 13.78 5.90 7.41
N ARG A 40 14.46 6.94 7.88
CA ARG A 40 13.87 8.27 8.11
C ARG A 40 13.96 9.18 6.90
N ASP A 41 14.74 8.81 5.90
CA ASP A 41 14.96 9.59 4.69
C ASP A 41 14.97 8.71 3.44
N ARG A 42 14.88 9.40 2.29
CA ARG A 42 14.89 8.81 0.95
C ARG A 42 16.14 7.98 0.67
N THR A 43 17.31 8.39 1.16
CA THR A 43 18.57 7.70 0.88
C THR A 43 18.55 6.31 1.50
N ALA A 44 18.14 6.20 2.76
CA ALA A 44 17.95 4.92 3.43
C ALA A 44 16.91 4.04 2.72
N ALA A 45 15.79 4.63 2.29
CA ALA A 45 14.74 3.93 1.56
C ALA A 45 15.27 3.34 0.24
N LEU A 46 16.01 4.12 -0.54
CA LEU A 46 16.61 3.68 -1.80
C LEU A 46 17.66 2.59 -1.61
N LEU A 47 18.45 2.62 -0.53
CA LEU A 47 19.36 1.52 -0.19
C LEU A 47 18.62 0.22 0.12
N VAL A 48 17.46 0.29 0.79
CA VAL A 48 16.59 -0.87 0.99
C VAL A 48 16.07 -1.39 -0.35
N VAL A 49 15.62 -0.52 -1.25
CA VAL A 49 15.16 -0.91 -2.59
C VAL A 49 16.25 -1.62 -3.38
N GLN A 50 17.48 -1.11 -3.37
CA GLN A 50 18.60 -1.78 -4.05
C GLN A 50 18.82 -3.21 -3.53
N ARG A 51 18.75 -3.41 -2.20
CA ARG A 51 18.88 -4.74 -1.61
C ARG A 51 17.74 -5.68 -2.04
N LEU A 52 16.51 -5.17 -2.09
CA LEU A 52 15.35 -5.93 -2.56
C LEU A 52 15.47 -6.30 -4.05
N ASN A 53 15.87 -5.36 -4.90
CA ASN A 53 16.02 -5.59 -6.33
C ASN A 53 17.09 -6.66 -6.62
N ARG A 54 18.18 -6.73 -5.84
CA ARG A 54 19.18 -7.82 -5.95
C ARG A 54 18.62 -9.20 -5.61
N LEU A 55 17.52 -9.26 -4.84
CA LEU A 55 16.80 -10.49 -4.52
C LEU A 55 15.68 -10.81 -5.53
N GLY A 56 15.57 -10.04 -6.63
CA GLY A 56 14.48 -10.17 -7.59
C GLY A 56 13.14 -9.65 -7.08
N ILE A 57 13.14 -8.81 -6.03
CA ILE A 57 11.94 -8.22 -5.44
C ILE A 57 11.87 -6.75 -5.85
N ALA A 58 10.80 -6.37 -6.53
CA ALA A 58 10.49 -4.99 -6.87
C ALA A 58 10.04 -4.21 -5.62
N ALA A 59 10.00 -2.88 -5.65
CA ALA A 59 9.53 -2.06 -4.53
C ALA A 59 8.33 -1.16 -4.86
N THR A 60 7.57 -0.75 -3.86
CA THR A 60 6.76 0.48 -3.88
C THR A 60 7.26 1.36 -2.75
N LEU A 61 7.76 2.55 -3.05
CA LEU A 61 8.17 3.53 -2.04
C LEU A 61 6.95 4.34 -1.59
N ASP A 62 6.78 4.50 -0.28
CA ASP A 62 5.72 5.29 0.35
C ASP A 62 6.34 6.31 1.31
N HIS A 63 6.19 7.60 0.99
CA HIS A 63 6.61 8.66 1.90
C HIS A 63 5.55 8.82 3.00
N LEU A 64 5.94 8.47 4.23
CA LEU A 64 5.07 8.50 5.38
C LEU A 64 4.71 9.95 5.74
N GLY A 65 3.41 10.15 5.90
CA GLY A 65 2.78 11.38 6.34
C GLY A 65 1.28 11.15 6.50
N GLU A 66 0.60 12.07 7.17
CA GLU A 66 -0.86 12.06 7.27
C GLU A 66 -1.48 13.11 6.32
N SER A 67 -2.80 13.24 6.34
CA SER A 67 -3.50 14.27 5.56
C SER A 67 -2.95 15.66 5.91
N VAL A 68 -2.63 16.44 4.88
CA VAL A 68 -2.07 17.78 5.03
C VAL A 68 -3.12 18.77 5.53
N ARG A 69 -2.66 19.81 6.21
CA ARG A 69 -3.49 20.88 6.78
C ARG A 69 -3.44 22.18 5.97
N SER A 70 -2.51 22.27 5.02
CA SER A 70 -2.39 23.41 4.10
C SER A 70 -1.94 22.95 2.70
N LEU A 71 -2.18 23.80 1.70
CA LEU A 71 -1.68 23.55 0.33
C LEU A 71 -0.16 23.67 0.22
N ASP A 72 0.47 24.40 1.14
CA ASP A 72 1.94 24.49 1.23
C ASP A 72 2.54 23.17 1.71
N GLU A 73 1.91 22.51 2.70
CA GLU A 73 2.30 21.16 3.13
C GLU A 73 2.13 20.14 1.98
N ALA A 74 1.05 20.23 1.21
CA ALA A 74 0.86 19.39 0.02
C ALA A 74 1.95 19.62 -1.03
N THR A 75 2.33 20.88 -1.24
CA THR A 75 3.42 21.28 -2.14
C THR A 75 4.76 20.73 -1.66
N ALA A 76 5.05 20.81 -0.36
CA ALA A 76 6.26 20.24 0.23
C ALA A 76 6.32 18.71 0.09
N CYS A 77 5.18 18.03 0.28
CA CYS A 77 5.08 16.59 0.08
C CYS A 77 5.31 16.19 -1.39
N ARG A 78 4.72 16.93 -2.34
CA ARG A 78 5.02 16.76 -3.78
C ARG A 78 6.51 16.88 -4.05
N GLU A 79 7.18 17.92 -3.53
CA GLU A 79 8.62 18.11 -3.74
C GLU A 79 9.46 16.94 -3.21
N GLU A 80 9.05 16.29 -2.13
CA GLU A 80 9.70 15.07 -1.66
C GLU A 80 9.55 13.92 -2.68
N TYR A 81 8.36 13.72 -3.27
CA TYR A 81 8.18 12.76 -4.36
C TYR A 81 9.01 13.10 -5.61
N MET A 82 9.17 14.38 -5.95
CA MET A 82 10.01 14.79 -7.08
C MET A 82 11.47 14.38 -6.87
N ARG A 83 12.00 14.56 -5.65
CA ARG A 83 13.35 14.13 -5.27
C ARG A 83 13.47 12.61 -5.17
N LEU A 84 12.44 11.93 -4.65
CA LEU A 84 12.35 10.47 -4.62
C LEU A 84 12.48 9.86 -6.02
N LEU A 85 11.69 10.36 -6.96
CA LEU A 85 11.68 9.90 -8.34
C LEU A 85 12.98 10.22 -9.08
N GLU A 86 13.72 11.26 -8.68
CA GLU A 86 15.08 11.45 -9.18
C GLU A 86 16.03 10.34 -8.70
N GLY A 87 15.97 10.01 -7.41
CA GLY A 87 16.75 8.92 -6.85
C GLY A 87 16.44 7.57 -7.50
N VAL A 88 15.15 7.28 -7.74
CA VAL A 88 14.71 6.08 -8.47
C VAL A 88 15.32 6.03 -9.87
N ARG A 89 15.26 7.14 -10.61
CA ARG A 89 15.83 7.25 -11.97
C ARG A 89 17.34 7.03 -11.98
N LEU A 90 18.07 7.74 -11.11
CA LEU A 90 19.54 7.69 -11.05
C LEU A 90 20.04 6.30 -10.70
N GLN A 91 19.33 5.60 -9.82
CA GLN A 91 19.71 4.25 -9.38
C GLN A 91 19.14 3.14 -10.27
N ARG A 92 18.31 3.48 -11.27
CA ARG A 92 17.55 2.53 -12.10
C ARG A 92 16.78 1.51 -11.23
N ALA A 93 16.17 1.99 -10.15
CA ALA A 93 15.55 1.14 -9.16
C ALA A 93 14.25 0.55 -9.70
N ASP A 94 14.08 -0.78 -9.63
CA ASP A 94 12.78 -1.44 -9.93
C ASP A 94 11.82 -1.16 -8.78
N SER A 95 11.16 -0.01 -8.90
CA SER A 95 10.27 0.52 -7.88
C SER A 95 9.16 1.34 -8.51
N THR A 96 8.03 1.39 -7.81
CA THR A 96 6.92 2.34 -8.02
C THR A 96 6.82 3.27 -6.83
N VAL A 97 5.97 4.29 -6.91
CA VAL A 97 5.63 5.12 -5.73
C VAL A 97 4.15 4.98 -5.39
N SER A 98 3.83 4.89 -4.11
CA SER A 98 2.46 5.01 -3.59
C SER A 98 2.27 6.44 -3.11
N VAL A 99 1.17 7.08 -3.51
CA VAL A 99 0.82 8.45 -3.11
C VAL A 99 -0.56 8.44 -2.49
N LYS A 100 -0.72 9.08 -1.34
CA LYS A 100 -2.03 9.30 -0.71
C LYS A 100 -2.62 10.62 -1.22
N PRO A 101 -3.78 10.62 -1.88
CA PRO A 101 -4.39 11.85 -2.37
C PRO A 101 -4.56 12.94 -1.30
N THR A 102 -4.87 12.58 -0.05
CA THR A 102 -5.01 13.59 1.02
C THR A 102 -3.69 14.26 1.41
N GLN A 103 -2.54 13.59 1.20
CA GLN A 103 -1.24 14.25 1.33
C GLN A 103 -0.97 15.26 0.20
N MET A 104 -1.63 15.08 -0.95
CA MET A 104 -1.52 15.97 -2.11
C MET A 104 -2.53 17.10 -2.09
N GLY A 105 -3.38 17.16 -1.05
CA GLY A 105 -4.37 18.22 -0.84
C GLY A 105 -5.80 17.83 -1.17
N LEU A 106 -6.12 16.54 -1.40
CA LEU A 106 -7.47 16.13 -1.81
C LEU A 106 -8.59 16.61 -0.86
N ALA A 107 -8.31 16.61 0.45
CA ALA A 107 -9.25 17.05 1.48
C ALA A 107 -9.43 18.59 1.53
N LEU A 108 -8.56 19.34 0.87
CA LEU A 108 -8.52 20.82 0.90
C LEU A 108 -8.98 21.41 -0.44
N ASP A 109 -8.40 20.92 -1.54
CA ASP A 109 -8.66 21.38 -2.91
C ASP A 109 -8.34 20.24 -3.90
N ALA A 110 -9.38 19.71 -4.55
CA ALA A 110 -9.26 18.62 -5.51
C ALA A 110 -8.46 19.02 -6.77
N GLU A 111 -8.54 20.27 -7.22
CA GLU A 111 -7.75 20.76 -8.36
C GLU A 111 -6.28 20.92 -7.99
N ALA A 112 -5.98 21.42 -6.79
CA ALA A 112 -4.61 21.46 -6.28
C ALA A 112 -4.01 20.04 -6.16
N CYS A 113 -4.80 19.10 -5.63
CA CYS A 113 -4.42 17.68 -5.61
C CYS A 113 -4.14 17.15 -7.01
N CYS A 114 -5.02 17.41 -7.98
CA CYS A 114 -4.83 16.99 -9.36
C CYS A 114 -3.54 17.56 -9.97
N ARG A 115 -3.25 18.86 -9.79
CA ARG A 115 -1.99 19.48 -10.23
C ARG A 115 -0.76 18.81 -9.61
N ASN A 116 -0.79 18.54 -8.29
CA ASN A 116 0.32 17.90 -7.60
C ASN A 116 0.56 16.47 -8.11
N VAL A 117 -0.49 15.65 -8.22
CA VAL A 117 -0.36 14.28 -8.71
C VAL A 117 0.07 14.24 -10.18
N ARG A 118 -0.41 15.17 -11.02
CA ARG A 118 0.02 15.30 -12.43
C ARG A 118 1.54 15.47 -12.54
N LEU A 119 2.11 16.39 -11.76
CA LEU A 119 3.56 16.63 -11.74
C LEU A 119 4.35 15.40 -11.30
N ILE A 120 3.85 14.67 -10.30
CA ILE A 120 4.46 13.41 -9.84
C ILE A 120 4.36 12.34 -10.94
N ALA A 121 3.22 12.21 -11.62
CA ALA A 121 3.01 11.25 -12.70
C ALA A 121 3.92 11.51 -13.90
N GLU A 122 4.10 12.77 -14.30
CA GLU A 122 5.07 13.19 -15.31
C GLU A 122 6.49 12.79 -14.92
N ARG A 123 6.83 13.06 -13.67
CA ARG A 123 8.17 12.76 -13.15
C ARG A 123 8.44 11.27 -13.06
N ALA A 124 7.44 10.48 -12.70
CA ALA A 124 7.48 9.03 -12.65
C ALA A 124 7.66 8.46 -14.05
N ARG A 125 6.95 8.98 -15.06
CA ARG A 125 7.12 8.60 -16.47
C ARG A 125 8.55 8.83 -16.95
N LYS A 126 9.15 10.00 -16.64
CA LYS A 126 10.56 10.31 -16.95
C LYS A 126 11.54 9.39 -16.22
N ALA A 127 11.15 8.84 -15.07
CA ALA A 127 11.92 7.87 -14.31
C ALA A 127 11.68 6.41 -14.75
N GLY A 128 10.80 6.16 -15.73
CA GLY A 128 10.44 4.82 -16.19
C GLY A 128 9.56 4.04 -15.20
N THR A 129 8.76 4.72 -14.39
CA THR A 129 7.92 4.11 -13.36
C THR A 129 6.49 4.67 -13.30
N SER A 130 5.66 4.06 -12.45
CA SER A 130 4.25 4.37 -12.22
C SER A 130 3.98 4.92 -10.83
N VAL A 131 2.88 5.65 -10.72
CA VAL A 131 2.30 6.18 -9.48
C VAL A 131 1.05 5.38 -9.16
N CYS A 132 1.00 4.80 -7.97
CA CYS A 132 -0.20 4.15 -7.45
C CYS A 132 -0.87 5.10 -6.44
N LEU A 133 -2.10 5.52 -6.72
CA LEU A 133 -2.89 6.29 -5.75
C LEU A 133 -3.47 5.34 -4.71
N ASP A 134 -2.98 5.43 -3.48
CA ASP A 134 -3.45 4.65 -2.36
C ASP A 134 -4.91 5.00 -2.07
N MET A 135 -5.72 3.96 -1.89
CA MET A 135 -7.11 4.15 -1.49
C MET A 135 -7.20 4.35 0.01
N GLU A 136 -7.67 5.53 0.39
CA GLU A 136 -7.86 5.94 1.79
C GLU A 136 -9.22 5.48 2.33
N ASP A 137 -9.76 6.12 3.37
CA ASP A 137 -11.09 5.77 3.88
C ASP A 137 -12.21 6.09 2.88
N ALA A 138 -13.40 5.53 3.14
CA ALA A 138 -14.53 5.56 2.21
C ALA A 138 -14.98 6.98 1.79
N ARG A 139 -14.62 8.02 2.56
CA ARG A 139 -14.96 9.42 2.21
C ARG A 139 -14.23 9.90 0.96
N TYR A 140 -13.06 9.34 0.68
CA TYR A 140 -12.19 9.76 -0.42
C TYR A 140 -12.25 8.83 -1.64
N THR A 141 -13.02 7.74 -1.58
CA THR A 141 -13.04 6.73 -2.65
C THR A 141 -13.46 7.32 -3.99
N ASP A 142 -14.60 8.01 -4.05
CA ASP A 142 -15.10 8.59 -5.30
C ASP A 142 -14.13 9.62 -5.88
N ALA A 143 -13.66 10.54 -5.04
CA ALA A 143 -12.73 11.59 -5.47
C ALA A 143 -11.37 11.02 -5.94
N THR A 144 -10.91 9.91 -5.34
CA THR A 144 -9.70 9.21 -5.78
C THR A 144 -9.90 8.54 -7.13
N LEU A 145 -11.02 7.83 -7.32
CA LEU A 145 -11.33 7.17 -8.59
C LEU A 145 -11.50 8.19 -9.73
N GLU A 146 -12.15 9.31 -9.46
CA GLU A 146 -12.30 10.40 -10.42
C GLU A 146 -10.94 11.01 -10.81
N LEU A 147 -10.07 11.26 -9.82
CA LEU A 147 -8.72 11.74 -10.07
C LEU A 147 -7.92 10.79 -10.97
N VAL A 148 -8.03 9.47 -10.76
CA VAL A 148 -7.39 8.46 -11.62
C VAL A 148 -7.93 8.54 -13.04
N ARG A 149 -9.24 8.55 -13.23
CA ARG A 149 -9.87 8.62 -14.56
C ARG A 149 -9.45 9.88 -15.30
N ARG A 150 -9.52 11.03 -14.65
CA ARG A 150 -9.10 12.31 -15.24
C ARG A 150 -7.65 12.27 -15.71
N LEU A 151 -6.71 11.85 -14.85
CA LEU A 151 -5.30 11.78 -15.23
C LEU A 151 -5.06 10.77 -16.36
N ARG A 152 -5.76 9.63 -16.36
CA ARG A 152 -5.63 8.67 -17.47
C ARG A 152 -6.19 9.21 -18.78
N ALA A 153 -7.30 9.94 -18.75
CA ALA A 153 -7.87 10.63 -19.91
C ALA A 153 -6.92 11.72 -20.46
N GLU A 154 -6.13 12.35 -19.59
CA GLU A 154 -5.04 13.28 -19.96
C GLU A 154 -3.76 12.57 -20.50
N GLY A 155 -3.77 11.23 -20.61
CA GLY A 155 -2.67 10.44 -21.17
C GLY A 155 -1.67 9.89 -20.14
N TYR A 156 -1.94 10.02 -18.84
CA TYR A 156 -1.08 9.47 -17.77
C TYR A 156 -1.40 7.99 -17.49
N ALA A 157 -1.14 7.12 -18.48
CA ALA A 157 -1.35 5.67 -18.35
C ALA A 157 -0.54 5.01 -17.21
N ASN A 158 0.49 5.69 -16.70
CA ASN A 158 1.31 5.27 -15.56
C ASN A 158 0.71 5.64 -14.19
N VAL A 159 -0.52 6.15 -14.14
CA VAL A 159 -1.30 6.31 -12.91
C VAL A 159 -2.23 5.13 -12.72
N THR A 160 -2.13 4.48 -11.57
CA THR A 160 -2.92 3.30 -11.15
C THR A 160 -3.55 3.55 -9.78
N THR A 161 -4.37 2.62 -9.29
CA THR A 161 -4.99 2.78 -7.97
C THR A 161 -5.23 1.47 -7.24
N VAL A 162 -5.81 1.58 -6.04
CA VAL A 162 -6.09 0.50 -5.11
C VAL A 162 -7.61 0.35 -4.98
N LEU A 163 -8.11 -0.89 -4.86
CA LEU A 163 -9.47 -1.16 -4.40
C LEU A 163 -9.46 -2.04 -3.15
N GLN A 164 -10.41 -1.77 -2.26
CA GLN A 164 -10.49 -2.38 -0.94
C GLN A 164 -11.65 -3.37 -0.90
N ALA A 165 -11.38 -4.67 -0.85
CA ALA A 165 -12.39 -5.72 -0.92
C ALA A 165 -13.41 -5.72 0.23
N TYR A 166 -13.12 -5.09 1.36
CA TYR A 166 -14.08 -4.96 2.45
C TYR A 166 -15.27 -4.03 2.16
N LEU A 167 -15.23 -3.16 1.15
CA LEU A 167 -16.36 -2.29 0.82
C LEU A 167 -17.34 -3.00 -0.10
N ARG A 168 -18.64 -2.78 0.13
CA ARG A 168 -19.71 -3.35 -0.70
C ARG A 168 -19.68 -2.83 -2.14
N ARG A 169 -19.26 -1.57 -2.32
CA ARG A 169 -19.12 -0.91 -3.65
C ARG A 169 -18.04 -1.51 -4.55
N SER A 170 -17.04 -2.18 -3.97
CA SER A 170 -15.81 -2.52 -4.68
C SER A 170 -15.98 -3.48 -5.85
N GLU A 171 -17.07 -4.25 -5.90
CA GLU A 171 -17.37 -5.10 -7.06
C GLU A 171 -17.74 -4.28 -8.29
N ALA A 172 -18.63 -3.31 -8.14
CA ALA A 172 -19.05 -2.43 -9.22
C ALA A 172 -17.87 -1.55 -9.69
N ASP A 173 -17.10 -1.00 -8.74
CA ASP A 173 -15.93 -0.20 -9.07
C ASP A 173 -14.84 -1.03 -9.78
N ALA A 174 -14.62 -2.27 -9.35
CA ALA A 174 -13.70 -3.20 -9.98
C ALA A 174 -14.07 -3.53 -11.43
N ALA A 175 -15.35 -3.84 -11.69
CA ALA A 175 -15.82 -4.12 -13.04
C ALA A 175 -15.65 -2.91 -13.96
N ARG A 176 -16.00 -1.71 -13.48
CA ARG A 176 -15.83 -0.47 -14.25
C ARG A 176 -14.36 -0.16 -14.55
N LEU A 177 -13.48 -0.26 -13.54
CA LEU A 177 -12.05 0.01 -13.73
C LEU A 177 -11.37 -1.03 -14.65
N LEU A 178 -11.88 -2.26 -14.66
CA LEU A 178 -11.47 -3.29 -15.61
C LEU A 178 -11.83 -2.91 -17.05
N GLU A 179 -13.07 -2.46 -17.29
CA GLU A 179 -13.52 -1.96 -18.61
C GLU A 179 -12.70 -0.74 -19.06
N GLU A 180 -12.35 0.15 -18.13
CA GLU A 180 -11.50 1.33 -18.37
C GLU A 180 -10.00 0.97 -18.54
N GLY A 181 -9.61 -0.29 -18.37
CA GLY A 181 -8.23 -0.75 -18.50
C GLY A 181 -7.29 -0.16 -17.45
N VAL A 182 -7.80 0.14 -16.24
CA VAL A 182 -7.01 0.67 -15.12
C VAL A 182 -6.38 -0.50 -14.35
N PRO A 183 -5.04 -0.61 -14.28
CA PRO A 183 -4.41 -1.62 -13.43
C PRO A 183 -4.72 -1.38 -11.96
N LEU A 184 -5.05 -2.45 -11.23
CA LEU A 184 -5.47 -2.36 -9.84
C LEU A 184 -4.55 -3.12 -8.89
N ARG A 185 -4.31 -2.51 -7.72
CA ARG A 185 -3.91 -3.22 -6.51
C ARG A 185 -5.16 -3.58 -5.71
N LEU A 186 -5.41 -4.87 -5.53
CA LEU A 186 -6.51 -5.36 -4.70
C LEU A 186 -6.00 -5.66 -3.29
N VAL A 187 -6.63 -5.04 -2.29
CA VAL A 187 -6.33 -5.21 -0.87
C VAL A 187 -7.59 -5.58 -0.09
N LYS A 188 -7.44 -6.05 1.15
CA LYS A 188 -8.60 -6.25 2.04
C LYS A 188 -9.28 -4.93 2.42
N GLY A 189 -8.48 -3.88 2.69
CA GLY A 189 -8.93 -2.64 3.33
C GLY A 189 -8.30 -2.49 4.71
N ALA A 190 -7.97 -1.25 5.09
CA ALA A 190 -7.20 -0.94 6.31
C ALA A 190 -7.91 0.01 7.28
N TYR A 191 -9.01 0.63 6.86
CA TYR A 191 -9.76 1.60 7.67
C TYR A 191 -10.89 0.91 8.43
N GLN A 192 -11.46 1.61 9.41
CA GLN A 192 -12.63 1.12 10.14
C GLN A 192 -13.86 1.84 9.61
N GLU A 193 -14.65 1.12 8.83
CA GLU A 193 -15.86 1.62 8.20
C GLU A 193 -17.11 1.07 8.89
N LYS A 194 -18.24 1.75 8.66
CA LYS A 194 -19.52 1.28 9.20
C LYS A 194 -20.00 0.04 8.43
N LYS A 195 -20.72 -0.85 9.13
CA LYS A 195 -21.21 -2.15 8.58
C LYS A 195 -22.18 -2.01 7.39
N GLU A 196 -22.77 -0.84 7.25
CA GLU A 196 -23.67 -0.47 6.15
C GLU A 196 -22.91 -0.42 4.82
N ILE A 197 -21.65 0.04 4.84
CA ILE A 197 -20.82 0.20 3.65
C ILE A 197 -19.71 -0.85 3.53
N ALA A 198 -19.37 -1.54 4.62
CA ALA A 198 -18.31 -2.54 4.67
C ALA A 198 -18.77 -3.89 5.24
N PHE A 199 -18.17 -4.97 4.76
CA PHE A 199 -18.38 -6.32 5.29
C PHE A 199 -17.78 -6.44 6.69
N PRO A 200 -18.58 -6.81 7.71
CA PRO A 200 -18.08 -6.90 9.08
C PRO A 200 -17.26 -8.18 9.33
N ASN A 201 -17.55 -9.26 8.58
CA ASN A 201 -16.89 -10.56 8.77
C ASN A 201 -15.68 -10.71 7.84
N SER A 202 -14.55 -11.14 8.42
CA SER A 202 -13.32 -11.43 7.68
C SER A 202 -13.44 -12.51 6.59
N GLY A 203 -14.40 -13.43 6.72
CA GLY A 203 -14.74 -14.44 5.71
C GLY A 203 -15.34 -13.82 4.46
N ASP A 204 -16.29 -12.91 4.62
CA ASP A 204 -16.92 -12.17 3.51
C ASP A 204 -15.89 -11.30 2.78
N VAL A 205 -15.02 -10.61 3.53
CA VAL A 205 -13.91 -9.83 2.95
C VAL A 205 -12.96 -10.71 2.14
N LEU A 206 -12.65 -11.92 2.64
CA LEU A 206 -11.78 -12.86 1.94
C LEU A 206 -12.44 -13.41 0.68
N HIS A 207 -13.73 -13.75 0.76
CA HIS A 207 -14.53 -14.17 -0.38
C HIS A 207 -14.55 -13.09 -1.47
N GLN A 208 -14.88 -11.85 -1.08
CA GLN A 208 -14.90 -10.71 -1.99
C GLN A 208 -13.53 -10.47 -2.61
N LEU A 209 -12.45 -10.47 -1.83
CA LEU A 209 -11.10 -10.29 -2.37
C LEU A 209 -10.77 -11.32 -3.45
N ASN A 210 -11.03 -12.61 -3.18
CA ASN A 210 -10.79 -13.66 -4.16
C ASN A 210 -11.67 -13.51 -5.41
N LYS A 211 -12.92 -13.09 -5.25
CA LYS A 211 -13.85 -12.79 -6.36
C LYS A 211 -13.30 -11.68 -7.25
N LEU A 212 -12.87 -10.56 -6.67
CA LEU A 212 -12.32 -9.43 -7.41
C LEU A 212 -11.01 -9.78 -8.13
N ILE A 213 -10.15 -10.61 -7.49
CA ILE A 213 -8.91 -11.08 -8.12
C ILE A 213 -9.22 -11.95 -9.34
N ARG A 214 -10.14 -12.91 -9.20
CA ARG A 214 -10.55 -13.79 -10.30
C ARG A 214 -11.15 -13.01 -11.47
N LEU A 215 -12.05 -12.07 -11.19
CA LEU A 215 -12.63 -11.18 -12.21
C LEU A 215 -11.57 -10.56 -13.13
N HIS A 216 -10.47 -10.04 -12.56
CA HIS A 216 -9.40 -9.43 -13.34
C HIS A 216 -8.51 -10.43 -14.06
N LEU A 217 -8.15 -11.52 -13.37
CA LEU A 217 -7.30 -12.57 -13.92
C LEU A 217 -7.98 -13.25 -15.12
N ASP A 218 -9.27 -13.57 -14.99
CA ASP A 218 -10.06 -14.25 -16.02
C ASP A 218 -10.29 -13.34 -17.24
N ALA A 219 -10.31 -12.03 -17.04
CA ALA A 219 -10.32 -11.03 -18.11
C ALA A 219 -8.94 -10.78 -18.74
N GLY A 220 -7.88 -11.45 -18.28
CA GLY A 220 -6.50 -11.28 -18.79
C GLY A 220 -5.82 -9.97 -18.35
N ALA A 221 -6.47 -9.20 -17.46
CA ALA A 221 -5.93 -7.95 -16.95
C ALA A 221 -4.80 -8.17 -15.94
N PHE A 222 -3.88 -7.21 -15.88
CA PHE A 222 -2.85 -7.24 -14.84
C PHE A 222 -3.45 -6.88 -13.48
N VAL A 223 -3.15 -7.67 -12.44
CA VAL A 223 -3.60 -7.37 -11.07
C VAL A 223 -2.47 -7.51 -10.04
N ALA A 224 -2.34 -6.50 -9.18
CA ALA A 224 -1.47 -6.55 -8.02
C ALA A 224 -2.26 -7.05 -6.80
N ILE A 225 -1.81 -8.13 -6.18
CA ILE A 225 -2.47 -8.74 -5.01
C ILE A 225 -1.76 -8.28 -3.74
N GLY A 226 -2.32 -7.26 -3.07
CA GLY A 226 -1.80 -6.74 -1.80
C GLY A 226 -2.29 -7.55 -0.60
N SER A 227 -1.61 -8.65 -0.28
CA SER A 227 -2.00 -9.54 0.81
C SER A 227 -0.83 -10.36 1.37
N HIS A 228 -0.78 -10.51 2.70
CA HIS A 228 0.08 -11.47 3.38
C HIS A 228 -0.63 -12.78 3.73
N ASP A 229 -1.92 -12.92 3.40
CA ASP A 229 -2.75 -14.07 3.77
C ASP A 229 -2.44 -15.25 2.85
N GLU A 230 -1.85 -16.31 3.40
CA GLU A 230 -1.46 -17.50 2.63
C GLU A 230 -2.64 -18.15 1.91
N ARG A 231 -3.86 -18.04 2.45
CA ARG A 231 -5.07 -18.56 1.78
C ARG A 231 -5.32 -17.84 0.45
N VAL A 232 -5.11 -16.52 0.41
CA VAL A 232 -5.21 -15.73 -0.83
C VAL A 232 -4.09 -16.11 -1.79
N LEU A 233 -2.84 -16.15 -1.32
CA LEU A 233 -1.69 -16.48 -2.17
C LEU A 233 -1.81 -17.87 -2.79
N ARG A 234 -2.31 -18.85 -2.03
CA ARG A 234 -2.56 -20.20 -2.52
C ARG A 234 -3.72 -20.22 -3.52
N ALA A 235 -4.84 -19.57 -3.20
CA ALA A 235 -5.99 -19.49 -4.09
C ALA A 235 -5.65 -18.87 -5.46
N VAL A 236 -4.86 -17.79 -5.47
CA VAL A 236 -4.40 -17.14 -6.71
C VAL A 236 -3.50 -18.06 -7.52
N ARG A 237 -2.49 -18.68 -6.89
CA ARG A 237 -1.58 -19.60 -7.60
C ARG A 237 -2.31 -20.81 -8.18
N SER A 238 -3.21 -21.43 -7.41
CA SER A 238 -4.01 -22.56 -7.87
C SER A 238 -4.93 -22.16 -9.02
N HIS A 239 -5.59 -21.01 -8.91
CA HIS A 239 -6.46 -20.48 -9.98
C HIS A 239 -5.66 -20.19 -11.26
N ALA A 240 -4.54 -19.50 -11.15
CA ALA A 240 -3.69 -19.18 -12.30
C ALA A 240 -3.17 -20.44 -12.99
N GLN A 241 -2.76 -21.47 -12.22
CA GLN A 241 -2.32 -22.74 -12.78
C GLN A 241 -3.47 -23.48 -13.51
N GLN A 242 -4.67 -23.51 -12.92
CA GLN A 242 -5.83 -24.18 -13.50
C GLN A 242 -6.32 -23.50 -14.79
N ALA A 243 -6.32 -22.17 -14.80
CA ALA A 243 -6.78 -21.37 -15.93
C ALA A 243 -5.67 -21.07 -16.97
N GLY A 244 -4.45 -21.58 -16.79
CA GLY A 244 -3.33 -21.33 -17.71
C GLY A 244 -2.86 -19.87 -17.74
N ILE A 245 -3.05 -19.13 -16.66
CA ILE A 245 -2.74 -17.70 -16.58
C ILE A 245 -1.25 -17.51 -16.30
N ASP A 246 -0.58 -16.77 -17.20
CA ASP A 246 0.83 -16.50 -17.09
C ASP A 246 1.18 -15.65 -15.85
N LYS A 247 2.31 -15.94 -15.20
CA LYS A 247 2.78 -15.23 -14.01
C LYS A 247 3.04 -13.75 -14.24
N SER A 248 3.21 -13.30 -15.49
CA SER A 248 3.33 -11.87 -15.83
C SER A 248 2.03 -11.08 -15.64
N ARG A 249 0.87 -11.77 -15.60
CA ARG A 249 -0.45 -11.15 -15.44
C ARG A 249 -0.74 -10.74 -13.99
N PHE A 250 0.10 -11.09 -13.03
CA PHE A 250 -0.11 -10.66 -11.66
C PHE A 250 1.19 -10.51 -10.88
N GLU A 251 1.12 -9.79 -9.77
CA GLU A 251 2.20 -9.73 -8.81
C GLU A 251 1.67 -9.82 -7.37
N PHE A 252 2.47 -10.40 -6.48
CA PHE A 252 2.18 -10.40 -5.06
C PHE A 252 2.83 -9.18 -4.40
N GLN A 253 2.03 -8.37 -3.71
CA GLN A 253 2.52 -7.22 -2.98
C GLN A 253 2.41 -7.43 -1.47
N MET A 254 3.52 -7.21 -0.77
CA MET A 254 3.61 -7.39 0.68
C MET A 254 4.39 -6.24 1.31
N LEU A 255 4.01 -5.85 2.52
CA LEU A 255 4.72 -4.83 3.29
C LEU A 255 6.13 -5.27 3.69
N TYR A 256 7.04 -4.31 3.68
CA TYR A 256 8.39 -4.42 4.23
C TYR A 256 8.35 -4.83 5.70
N GLY A 257 9.27 -5.72 6.08
CA GLY A 257 9.33 -6.29 7.43
C GLY A 257 8.41 -7.48 7.67
N LEU A 258 7.46 -7.76 6.77
CA LEU A 258 6.49 -8.84 6.94
C LEU A 258 6.72 -9.96 5.94
N ARG A 259 6.93 -11.17 6.46
CA ARG A 259 7.15 -12.39 5.67
C ARG A 259 8.26 -12.23 4.61
N MET A 260 9.36 -11.55 4.95
CA MET A 260 10.46 -11.29 3.99
C MET A 260 11.03 -12.57 3.36
N GLU A 261 11.12 -13.66 4.13
CA GLU A 261 11.50 -14.98 3.60
C GLU A 261 10.50 -15.53 2.57
N GLU A 262 9.20 -15.33 2.80
CA GLU A 262 8.17 -15.72 1.83
C GLU A 262 8.28 -14.89 0.55
N GLN A 263 8.51 -13.58 0.67
CA GLN A 263 8.70 -12.70 -0.47
C GLN A 263 9.88 -13.18 -1.33
N ALA A 264 11.01 -13.52 -0.70
CA ALA A 264 12.17 -14.07 -1.39
C ALA A 264 11.89 -15.44 -2.03
N LYS A 265 11.19 -16.34 -1.32
CA LYS A 265 10.79 -17.66 -1.85
C LYS A 265 9.88 -17.54 -3.08
N LEU A 266 8.89 -16.64 -3.04
CA LEU A 266 7.99 -16.40 -4.17
C LEU A 266 8.74 -15.81 -5.38
N ALA A 267 9.66 -14.87 -5.15
CA ALA A 267 10.51 -14.31 -6.21
C ALA A 267 11.39 -15.39 -6.85
N ALA A 268 12.03 -16.24 -6.04
CA ALA A 268 12.84 -17.37 -6.52
C ALA A 268 12.01 -18.42 -7.30
N GLN A 269 10.70 -18.51 -7.06
CA GLN A 269 9.76 -19.35 -7.82
C GLN A 269 9.29 -18.68 -9.14
N GLY A 270 9.85 -17.52 -9.49
CA GLY A 270 9.52 -16.78 -10.71
C GLY A 270 8.21 -16.00 -10.66
N TYR A 271 7.61 -15.81 -9.47
CA TYR A 271 6.49 -14.87 -9.33
C TYR A 271 7.02 -13.44 -9.25
N ARG A 272 6.29 -12.48 -9.83
CA ARG A 272 6.53 -11.07 -9.58
C ARG A 272 6.17 -10.76 -8.13
N VAL A 273 7.11 -10.22 -7.37
CA VAL A 273 6.91 -9.81 -5.98
C VAL A 273 7.29 -8.35 -5.83
N ARG A 274 6.42 -7.58 -5.17
CA ARG A 274 6.69 -6.18 -4.82
C ARG A 274 6.62 -5.97 -3.31
N CYS A 275 7.68 -5.44 -2.74
CA CYS A 275 7.74 -5.03 -1.35
C CYS A 275 7.23 -3.58 -1.21
N TYR A 276 6.26 -3.33 -0.35
CA TYR A 276 5.82 -1.97 -0.02
C TYR A 276 6.70 -1.41 1.10
N VAL A 277 7.49 -0.39 0.77
CA VAL A 277 8.63 0.13 1.53
C VAL A 277 8.30 1.54 2.04
N PRO A 278 7.75 1.67 3.26
CA PRO A 278 7.48 2.96 3.86
C PRO A 278 8.77 3.58 4.40
N TYR A 279 8.88 4.91 4.31
CA TYR A 279 10.00 5.67 4.85
C TYR A 279 9.57 7.07 5.27
N GLY A 280 10.36 7.73 6.12
CA GLY A 280 10.10 9.12 6.53
C GLY A 280 10.07 9.31 8.04
N GLN A 281 9.92 10.56 8.46
CA GLN A 281 9.94 10.93 9.88
C GLN A 281 8.65 10.54 10.60
N ASP A 282 7.51 10.47 9.89
CA ASP A 282 6.20 10.12 10.45
C ASP A 282 5.98 8.59 10.57
N TRP A 283 7.01 7.89 11.03
CA TRP A 283 6.99 6.42 11.17
C TRP A 283 6.04 5.93 12.27
N TYR A 284 5.77 6.74 13.29
CA TYR A 284 5.08 6.30 14.49
C TYR A 284 3.60 5.91 14.27
N PRO A 285 2.74 6.73 13.61
CA PRO A 285 1.36 6.35 13.31
C PRO A 285 1.28 5.12 12.39
N TYR A 286 2.23 4.97 11.48
CA TYR A 286 2.32 3.78 10.63
C TYR A 286 2.68 2.53 11.45
N PHE A 287 3.74 2.62 12.25
CA PHE A 287 4.24 1.52 13.07
C PHE A 287 3.20 1.00 14.07
N THR A 288 2.52 1.90 14.78
CA THR A 288 1.48 1.51 15.76
C THR A 288 0.29 0.80 15.09
N ARG A 289 -0.11 1.21 13.88
CA ARG A 289 -1.10 0.47 13.08
C ARG A 289 -0.61 -0.94 12.75
N ARG A 290 0.66 -1.12 12.35
CA ARG A 290 1.24 -2.45 12.09
C ARG A 290 1.25 -3.36 13.33
N LEU A 291 1.49 -2.80 14.52
CA LEU A 291 1.44 -3.56 15.78
C LEU A 291 0.01 -3.99 16.13
N ALA A 292 -0.98 -3.12 15.86
CA ALA A 292 -2.38 -3.41 16.12
C ALA A 292 -2.98 -4.48 15.18
N GLU A 293 -2.34 -4.79 14.05
CA GLU A 293 -2.88 -5.77 13.10
C GLU A 293 -2.76 -7.23 13.58
N LYS A 294 -1.71 -7.57 14.32
CA LYS A 294 -1.49 -8.93 14.84
C LYS A 294 -0.91 -8.92 16.26
N PRO A 295 -1.49 -9.68 17.21
CA PRO A 295 -0.92 -9.89 18.55
C PRO A 295 0.55 -10.32 18.55
N ALA A 296 0.95 -11.14 17.57
CA ALA A 296 2.34 -11.57 17.41
C ALA A 296 3.31 -10.41 17.13
N ASN A 297 2.86 -9.35 16.44
CA ASN A 297 3.67 -8.16 16.19
C ASN A 297 3.93 -7.40 17.50
N LEU A 298 2.99 -7.43 18.45
CA LEU A 298 3.13 -6.82 19.77
C LEU A 298 4.06 -7.62 20.69
N TRP A 299 3.97 -8.95 20.67
CA TRP A 299 4.84 -9.82 21.48
C TRP A 299 6.32 -9.60 21.15
N LEU A 300 6.62 -9.28 19.89
CA LEU A 300 7.94 -8.92 19.40
C LEU A 300 8.46 -7.57 19.94
N VAL A 301 7.57 -6.63 20.26
CA VAL A 301 7.89 -5.37 20.92
C VAL A 301 8.09 -5.58 22.42
N LEU A 302 7.17 -6.31 23.08
CA LEU A 302 7.24 -6.59 24.51
C LEU A 302 8.53 -7.32 24.89
N ARG A 303 8.97 -8.30 24.10
CA ARG A 303 10.22 -9.04 24.36
C ARG A 303 11.49 -8.18 24.34
N ASN A 304 11.45 -7.03 23.67
CA ASN A 304 12.58 -6.10 23.56
C ASN A 304 12.46 -4.87 24.48
N LEU A 305 11.30 -4.66 25.13
CA LEU A 305 11.13 -3.61 26.15
C LEU A 305 11.56 -4.06 27.56
N PHE A 306 11.66 -5.38 27.79
CA PHE A 306 12.14 -6.00 29.03
C PHE A 306 13.57 -6.55 28.89
N ARG A 307 14.35 -6.04 27.92
CA ARG A 307 15.77 -6.32 27.73
C ARG A 307 16.57 -5.04 27.79
#